data_AF-A0A954ISW3-F1
#
_entry.id   AF-A0A954ISW3-F1
#
_cell.length_a   1.000
_cell.length_b   1.000
_cell.length_c   1.000
_cell.angle_alpha   90.00
_cell.angle_beta   90.00
_cell.angle_gamma   90.00
#
_symmetry.space_group_name_H-M   'P 1'
#
loop_
_entity.id
_entity.type
_entity.pdbx_description
1 polymer ?
#
loop_
_entity_poly.entity_id
_entity_poly.type
_entity_poly.pdbx_seq_one_letter_code
_entity_poly.pdbx_strand_id
1 'polypeptide(L)'
;MLIAIVVYTLMFRFPLGHGFSRFLILGGVIFAIIYAVRRLTSYAVGTPVEPYSRPIDRRPRDYRPTRDELRQAAQLRRDQRMAAMEERREMVRQAREARREKKATRRYNRAYANVSPSAKRSVTLRQRMLELSSSASFAAVTTVLITGGVMLASTFLTGINLALFAMLTIVGSWALLSTGKFLEGGDHGWGHKRLVLLVGGVLVGLAAWFMTTNLFVTFETEANPQHHVGSVFLTDAARQPTLACFALFFGGLFALRRWTWHVDAFRDRRFRLRTVLLTTGIAWVWALVIGFPMMWGVTLAAALSSVVQLSAAWIPPQDRHRMMTEAQNNE
;
A
#
# COMPACT_ATOMS: atom_id res chain seq x y z
N MET A 1 15.98 9.75 -1.79
CA MET A 1 16.20 9.75 -3.25
C MET A 1 17.60 9.23 -3.58
N LEU A 2 18.66 9.80 -3.01
CA LEU A 2 20.06 9.35 -3.19
C LEU A 2 20.31 7.86 -2.89
N ILE A 3 19.76 7.31 -1.81
CA ILE A 3 19.89 5.86 -1.50
C ILE A 3 19.20 4.98 -2.55
N ALA A 4 18.06 5.42 -3.10
CA ALA A 4 17.38 4.68 -4.16
C ALA A 4 18.15 4.75 -5.48
N ILE A 5 18.82 5.87 -5.76
CA ILE A 5 19.70 6.03 -6.93
C ILE A 5 20.95 5.15 -6.77
N VAL A 6 21.58 5.09 -5.60
CA VAL A 6 22.77 4.26 -5.37
C VAL A 6 22.43 2.76 -5.43
N VAL A 7 21.30 2.33 -4.85
CA VAL A 7 20.80 0.94 -4.98
C VAL A 7 20.45 0.63 -6.44
N TYR A 8 19.89 1.58 -7.17
CA TYR A 8 19.64 1.45 -8.61
C TYR A 8 20.95 1.31 -9.40
N THR A 9 21.94 2.18 -9.20
CA THR A 9 23.23 2.12 -9.92
C THR A 9 24.00 0.82 -9.61
N LEU A 10 23.90 0.30 -8.39
CA LEU A 10 24.54 -0.97 -8.00
C LEU A 10 23.80 -2.22 -8.51
N MET A 11 22.46 -2.19 -8.59
CA MET A 11 21.68 -3.32 -9.14
C MET A 11 21.74 -3.44 -10.67
N PHE A 12 22.08 -2.37 -11.40
CA PHE A 12 22.02 -2.32 -12.87
C PHE A 12 23.38 -2.39 -13.59
N ARG A 13 24.45 -2.88 -12.93
CA ARG A 13 25.76 -3.09 -13.58
C ARG A 13 25.89 -4.42 -14.34
N PHE A 14 24.85 -5.26 -14.36
CA PHE A 14 24.77 -6.46 -15.20
C PHE A 14 24.14 -6.15 -16.56
N PRO A 15 24.60 -6.79 -17.66
CA PRO A 15 24.10 -6.54 -19.02
C PRO A 15 22.71 -7.17 -19.18
N LEU A 16 21.70 -6.54 -18.57
CA LEU A 16 20.31 -6.86 -18.79
C LEU A 16 19.92 -6.37 -20.18
N GLY A 17 19.40 -7.27 -21.03
CA GLY A 17 19.01 -6.98 -22.41
C GLY A 17 18.15 -5.72 -22.54
N HIS A 18 18.31 -5.02 -23.68
CA HIS A 18 17.76 -3.69 -23.98
C HIS A 18 16.25 -3.50 -23.74
N GLY A 19 15.46 -4.56 -23.56
CA GLY A 19 14.03 -4.48 -23.24
C GLY A 19 13.71 -4.06 -21.80
N PHE A 20 14.49 -4.53 -20.81
CA PHE A 20 14.16 -4.34 -19.39
C PHE A 20 14.46 -2.92 -18.90
N SER A 21 15.52 -2.29 -19.42
CA SER A 21 15.88 -0.90 -19.09
C SER A 21 14.83 0.10 -19.61
N ARG A 22 14.25 -0.14 -20.79
CA ARG A 22 13.18 0.69 -21.36
C ARG A 22 11.92 0.66 -20.50
N PHE A 23 11.59 -0.50 -19.92
CA PHE A 23 10.41 -0.67 -19.05
C PHE A 23 10.48 0.16 -17.78
N LEU A 24 11.64 0.19 -17.13
CA LEU A 24 11.85 0.95 -15.90
C LEU A 24 11.94 2.45 -16.15
N ILE A 25 12.54 2.86 -17.27
CA ILE A 25 12.60 4.28 -17.68
C ILE A 25 11.19 4.80 -17.96
N LEU A 26 10.36 4.06 -18.72
CA LEU A 26 9.01 4.50 -19.06
C LEU A 26 8.12 4.60 -17.81
N GLY A 27 8.18 3.60 -16.91
CA GLY A 27 7.45 3.62 -15.64
C GLY A 27 7.88 4.76 -14.70
N GLY A 28 9.17 5.05 -14.65
CA GLY A 28 9.72 6.17 -13.87
C GLY A 28 9.29 7.54 -14.40
N VAL A 29 9.28 7.73 -15.72
CA VAL A 29 8.87 8.99 -16.37
C VAL A 29 7.38 9.26 -16.17
N ILE A 30 6.51 8.26 -16.37
CA ILE A 30 5.06 8.40 -16.15
C ILE A 30 4.78 8.79 -14.70
N PHE A 31 5.46 8.16 -13.74
CA PHE A 31 5.31 8.49 -12.31
C PHE A 31 5.77 9.92 -11.99
N ALA A 32 6.89 10.36 -12.58
CA ALA A 32 7.40 11.73 -12.39
C ALA A 32 6.44 12.78 -12.96
N ILE A 33 5.82 12.52 -14.11
CA ILE A 33 4.82 13.40 -14.74
C ILE A 33 3.59 13.53 -13.84
N ILE A 34 3.02 12.41 -13.35
CA ILE A 34 1.85 12.43 -12.46
C ILE A 34 2.15 13.20 -11.16
N TYR A 35 3.36 13.02 -10.60
CA TYR A 35 3.78 13.75 -9.41
C TYR A 35 3.93 15.25 -9.67
N ALA A 36 4.51 15.64 -10.80
CA ALA A 36 4.70 17.05 -11.18
C ALA A 36 3.35 17.76 -11.39
N VAL A 37 2.41 17.14 -12.11
CA VAL A 37 1.06 17.69 -12.35
C VAL A 37 0.33 17.92 -11.03
N ARG A 38 0.33 16.93 -10.13
CA ARG A 38 -0.31 17.05 -8.81
C ARG A 38 0.31 18.15 -7.94
N ARG A 39 1.61 18.39 -8.10
CA ARG A 39 2.31 19.44 -7.35
C ARG A 39 2.05 20.83 -7.96
N LEU A 40 1.99 20.95 -9.29
CA LEU A 40 1.67 22.21 -9.95
C LEU A 40 0.25 22.68 -9.63
N THR A 41 -0.73 21.77 -9.61
CA THR A 41 -2.12 22.11 -9.26
C THR A 41 -2.25 22.61 -7.83
N SER A 42 -1.38 22.19 -6.90
CA SER A 42 -1.37 22.70 -5.53
C SER A 42 -0.80 24.12 -5.39
N TYR A 43 -0.02 24.61 -6.36
CA TYR A 43 0.48 25.99 -6.38
C TYR A 43 -0.44 26.96 -7.13
N ALA A 44 -1.23 26.46 -8.10
CA ALA A 44 -2.13 27.30 -8.90
C ALA A 44 -3.37 27.79 -8.14
N VAL A 45 -3.78 27.09 -7.06
CA VAL A 45 -4.90 27.51 -6.21
C VAL A 45 -4.38 28.49 -5.15
N GLY A 46 -4.15 29.74 -5.56
CA GLY A 46 -3.79 30.83 -4.65
C GLY A 46 -4.90 31.07 -3.62
N THR A 47 -4.51 31.25 -2.35
CA THR A 47 -5.45 31.68 -1.30
C THR A 47 -5.92 33.11 -1.59
N PRO A 48 -7.23 33.39 -1.60
CA PRO A 48 -7.75 34.72 -1.90
C PRO A 48 -7.26 35.72 -0.85
N VAL A 49 -6.65 36.81 -1.32
CA VAL A 49 -6.25 37.96 -0.49
C VAL A 49 -7.43 38.92 -0.49
N GLU A 50 -8.11 39.07 0.65
CA GLU A 50 -9.17 40.09 0.79
C GLU A 50 -8.54 41.50 0.83
N PRO A 51 -8.95 42.41 -0.08
CA PRO A 51 -8.47 43.78 -0.07
C PRO A 51 -9.18 44.58 1.03
N TYR A 52 -8.45 44.95 2.08
CA TYR A 52 -8.96 45.77 3.17
C TYR A 52 -8.85 47.28 2.83
N SER A 53 -9.74 47.79 1.98
CA SER A 53 -9.86 49.23 1.71
C SER A 53 -11.05 49.82 2.48
N ARG A 54 -10.80 50.43 3.65
CA ARG A 54 -11.80 51.30 4.29
C ARG A 54 -11.75 52.69 3.64
N PRO A 55 -12.85 53.22 3.09
CA PRO A 55 -12.89 54.57 2.56
C PRO A 55 -12.69 55.60 3.67
N ILE A 56 -11.77 56.54 3.47
CA ILE A 56 -11.52 57.67 4.38
C ILE A 56 -12.46 58.79 3.96
N ASP A 57 -13.51 59.04 4.74
CA ASP A 57 -14.43 60.15 4.50
C ASP A 57 -13.77 61.49 4.91
N ARG A 58 -13.51 62.36 3.93
CA ARG A 58 -12.84 63.67 4.08
C ARG A 58 -13.83 64.82 3.92
N ARG A 59 -14.92 64.84 4.69
CA ARG A 59 -15.77 66.03 4.77
C ARG A 59 -15.21 67.05 5.76
N PRO A 60 -15.14 68.35 5.41
CA PRO A 60 -14.80 69.42 6.36
C PRO A 60 -15.83 69.46 7.48
N ARG A 61 -15.38 69.40 8.74
CA ARG A 61 -16.25 69.54 9.92
C ARG A 61 -16.19 70.99 10.40
N ASP A 62 -17.12 71.83 9.96
CA ASP A 62 -17.33 73.19 10.47
C ASP A 62 -18.14 73.23 11.80
N TYR A 63 -18.33 72.08 12.44
CA TYR A 63 -19.06 71.97 13.70
C TYR A 63 -18.10 71.92 14.90
N ARG A 64 -18.19 72.91 15.80
CA ARG A 64 -17.53 72.91 17.11
C ARG A 64 -18.44 72.22 18.14
N PRO A 65 -18.08 71.04 18.65
CA PRO A 65 -18.92 70.33 19.59
C PRO A 65 -18.95 71.00 20.97
N THR A 66 -20.10 70.91 21.63
CA THR A 66 -20.32 71.43 22.99
C THR A 66 -19.62 70.53 24.03
N ARG A 67 -19.27 71.04 25.22
CA ARG A 67 -18.57 70.25 26.26
C ARG A 67 -19.33 68.97 26.65
N ASP A 68 -20.66 69.02 26.67
CA ASP A 68 -21.49 67.86 27.01
C ASP A 68 -21.54 66.82 25.89
N GLU A 69 -21.53 67.26 24.63
CA GLU A 69 -21.40 66.35 23.47
C GLU A 69 -20.06 65.61 23.48
N LEU A 70 -18.96 66.27 23.89
CA LEU A 70 -17.67 65.62 24.06
C LEU A 70 -17.71 64.55 25.16
N ARG A 71 -18.42 64.81 26.27
CA ARG A 71 -18.60 63.83 27.36
C ARG A 71 -19.43 62.63 26.91
N GLN A 72 -20.55 62.87 26.23
CA GLN A 72 -21.40 61.81 25.68
C GLN A 72 -20.64 60.99 24.63
N ALA A 73 -19.94 61.64 23.70
CA ALA A 73 -19.12 60.97 22.70
C ALA A 73 -17.98 60.15 23.34
N ALA A 74 -17.40 60.62 24.44
CA ALA A 74 -16.38 59.88 25.18
C ALA A 74 -16.96 58.63 25.87
N GLN A 75 -18.15 58.73 26.49
CA GLN A 75 -18.87 57.59 27.06
C GLN A 75 -19.22 56.58 25.98
N LEU A 76 -19.84 57.02 24.87
CA LEU A 76 -20.23 56.15 23.76
C LEU A 76 -19.02 55.42 23.15
N ARG A 77 -17.85 56.07 23.04
CA ARG A 77 -16.61 55.41 22.60
C ARG A 77 -16.09 54.39 23.62
N ARG A 78 -16.26 54.63 24.93
CA ARG A 78 -15.89 53.66 25.96
C ARG A 78 -16.80 52.43 25.88
N ASP A 79 -18.10 52.64 25.76
CA ASP A 79 -19.09 51.56 25.67
C ASP A 79 -18.89 50.74 24.39
N GLN A 80 -18.69 51.41 23.25
CA GLN A 80 -18.33 50.74 21.98
C GLN A 80 -17.03 49.95 22.08
N ARG A 81 -16.02 50.47 22.80
CA ARG A 81 -14.75 49.74 23.02
C ARG A 81 -14.95 48.54 23.92
N MET A 82 -15.80 48.63 24.95
CA MET A 82 -16.11 47.51 25.84
C MET A 82 -16.89 46.42 25.10
N ALA A 83 -17.94 46.78 24.38
CA ALA A 83 -18.72 45.86 23.54
C ALA A 83 -17.84 45.17 22.49
N ALA A 84 -17.00 45.92 21.77
CA ALA A 84 -16.06 45.35 20.80
C ALA A 84 -15.00 44.44 21.47
N MET A 85 -14.62 44.72 22.71
CA MET A 85 -13.68 43.87 23.47
C MET A 85 -14.35 42.57 23.92
N GLU A 86 -15.61 42.61 24.32
CA GLU A 86 -16.41 41.44 24.67
C GLU A 86 -16.62 40.53 23.46
N GLU A 87 -17.06 41.08 22.34
CA GLU A 87 -17.23 40.35 21.07
C GLU A 87 -15.90 39.68 20.64
N ARG A 88 -14.77 40.40 20.76
CA ARG A 88 -13.45 39.85 20.48
C ARG A 88 -13.05 38.72 21.43
N ARG A 89 -13.42 38.81 22.72
CA ARG A 89 -13.16 37.74 23.71
C ARG A 89 -13.97 36.49 23.37
N GLU A 90 -15.23 36.65 22.99
CA GLU A 90 -16.09 35.54 22.57
C GLU A 90 -15.57 34.87 21.29
N MET A 91 -15.23 35.66 20.26
CA MET A 91 -14.59 35.13 19.05
C MET A 91 -13.31 34.35 19.36
N VAL A 92 -12.46 34.87 20.26
CA VAL A 92 -11.23 34.17 20.66
C VAL A 92 -11.54 32.89 21.42
N ARG A 93 -12.58 32.87 22.26
CA ARG A 93 -13.02 31.68 23.01
C ARG A 93 -13.54 30.61 22.05
N GLN A 94 -14.46 30.96 21.15
CA GLN A 94 -14.98 30.07 20.11
C GLN A 94 -13.85 29.53 19.22
N ALA A 95 -12.93 30.40 18.78
CA ALA A 95 -11.78 29.97 17.98
C ALA A 95 -10.85 29.02 18.75
N ARG A 96 -10.68 29.20 20.07
CA ARG A 96 -9.90 28.29 20.92
C ARG A 96 -10.60 26.94 21.08
N GLU A 97 -11.90 26.93 21.28
CA GLU A 97 -12.71 25.71 21.39
C GLU A 97 -12.69 24.91 20.08
N ALA A 98 -12.95 25.56 18.94
CA ALA A 98 -12.86 24.93 17.63
C ALA A 98 -11.45 24.37 17.34
N ARG A 99 -10.38 25.06 17.79
CA ARG A 99 -9.00 24.55 17.70
C ARG A 99 -8.76 23.35 18.61
N ARG A 100 -9.34 23.33 19.81
CA ARG A 100 -9.23 22.21 20.77
C ARG A 100 -9.95 20.99 20.23
N GLU A 101 -11.16 21.15 19.72
CA GLU A 101 -11.93 20.09 19.09
C GLU A 101 -11.18 19.50 17.89
N LYS A 102 -10.74 20.36 16.95
CA LYS A 102 -9.91 19.91 15.81
C LYS A 102 -8.63 19.17 16.26
N LYS A 103 -7.98 19.61 17.34
CA LYS A 103 -6.81 18.91 17.91
C LYS A 103 -7.18 17.59 18.56
N ALA A 104 -8.30 17.52 19.28
CA ALA A 104 -8.82 16.31 19.91
C ALA A 104 -9.18 15.26 18.85
N THR A 105 -9.94 15.63 17.82
CA THR A 105 -10.26 14.75 16.68
C THR A 105 -8.99 14.27 15.98
N ARG A 106 -7.98 15.14 15.79
CA ARG A 106 -6.68 14.73 15.22
C ARG A 106 -5.92 13.76 16.12
N ARG A 107 -5.91 13.96 17.45
CA ARG A 107 -5.26 13.05 18.41
C ARG A 107 -5.98 11.70 18.43
N TYR A 108 -7.30 11.73 18.50
CA TYR A 108 -8.17 10.55 18.41
C TYR A 108 -7.89 9.77 17.12
N ASN A 109 -8.00 10.43 15.96
CA ASN A 109 -7.72 9.81 14.67
C ASN A 109 -6.29 9.27 14.56
N ARG A 110 -5.29 9.91 15.20
CA ARG A 110 -3.91 9.39 15.26
C ARG A 110 -3.79 8.16 16.14
N ALA A 111 -4.47 8.13 17.29
CA ALA A 111 -4.45 6.98 18.19
C ALA A 111 -5.01 5.74 17.47
N TYR A 112 -6.14 5.88 16.77
CA TYR A 112 -6.79 4.77 16.06
C TYR A 112 -6.19 4.48 14.67
N ALA A 113 -5.58 5.47 14.01
CA ALA A 113 -4.82 5.22 12.77
C ALA A 113 -3.61 4.31 13.02
N ASN A 114 -3.04 4.34 14.22
CA ASN A 114 -1.87 3.57 14.60
C ASN A 114 -2.22 2.20 15.22
N VAL A 115 -3.48 1.76 15.15
CA VAL A 115 -3.80 0.42 15.62
C VAL A 115 -3.05 -0.60 14.78
N SER A 116 -2.17 -1.33 15.45
CA SER A 116 -1.29 -2.30 14.82
C SER A 116 -2.13 -3.38 14.11
N PRO A 117 -1.67 -3.87 12.95
CA PRO A 117 -2.11 -5.13 12.34
C PRO A 117 -2.31 -6.26 13.37
N SER A 118 -1.48 -6.30 14.41
CA SER A 118 -1.52 -7.30 15.48
C SER A 118 -2.58 -7.09 16.57
N ALA A 119 -3.45 -6.09 16.46
CA ALA A 119 -4.52 -5.90 17.42
C ALA A 119 -5.47 -7.11 17.40
N LYS A 120 -5.78 -7.64 18.60
CA LYS A 120 -6.72 -8.75 18.78
C LYS A 120 -8.11 -8.32 18.31
N ARG A 121 -8.78 -9.20 17.57
CA ARG A 121 -10.09 -8.96 16.96
C ARG A 121 -10.91 -10.25 16.98
N SER A 122 -12.09 -10.20 17.57
CA SER A 122 -13.08 -11.28 17.59
C SER A 122 -13.88 -11.28 16.28
N VAL A 123 -13.27 -11.78 15.20
CA VAL A 123 -13.97 -11.97 13.92
C VAL A 123 -14.50 -13.40 13.84
N THR A 124 -15.83 -13.54 13.74
CA THR A 124 -16.50 -14.85 13.60
C THR A 124 -16.03 -15.59 12.34
N LEU A 125 -15.94 -16.92 12.40
CA LEU A 125 -15.48 -17.72 11.25
C LEU A 125 -16.35 -17.51 9.99
N ARG A 126 -17.67 -17.35 10.16
CA ARG A 126 -18.60 -17.07 9.05
C ARG A 126 -18.23 -15.77 8.33
N GLN A 127 -18.01 -14.70 9.09
CA GLN A 127 -17.58 -13.41 8.53
C GLN A 127 -16.22 -13.53 7.82
N ARG A 128 -15.28 -14.30 8.40
CA ARG A 128 -13.97 -14.56 7.75
C ARG A 128 -14.13 -15.22 6.39
N MET A 129 -15.00 -16.23 6.28
CA MET A 129 -15.26 -16.92 5.02
C MET A 129 -15.94 -16.02 3.99
N LEU A 130 -16.91 -15.18 4.39
CA LEU A 130 -17.56 -14.22 3.50
C LEU A 130 -16.58 -13.18 2.95
N GLU A 131 -15.71 -12.64 3.80
CA GLU A 131 -14.65 -11.71 3.39
C GLU A 131 -13.60 -12.40 2.52
N LEU A 132 -13.29 -13.67 2.78
CA LEU A 132 -12.35 -14.45 1.99
C LEU A 132 -12.90 -14.71 0.59
N SER A 133 -14.17 -15.13 0.46
CA SER A 133 -14.81 -15.39 -0.84
C SER A 133 -14.86 -14.13 -1.70
N SER A 134 -15.23 -12.98 -1.13
CA SER A 134 -15.24 -11.71 -1.87
C SER A 134 -13.83 -11.29 -2.30
N SER A 135 -12.83 -11.44 -1.41
CA SER A 135 -11.43 -11.15 -1.72
C SER A 135 -10.87 -12.10 -2.80
N ALA A 136 -11.22 -13.38 -2.76
CA ALA A 136 -10.79 -14.39 -3.73
C ALA A 136 -11.34 -14.11 -5.14
N SER A 137 -12.61 -13.73 -5.24
CA SER A 137 -13.21 -13.30 -6.51
C SER A 137 -12.54 -12.04 -7.06
N PHE A 138 -12.30 -11.04 -6.22
CA PHE A 138 -11.59 -9.83 -6.63
C PHE A 138 -10.14 -10.12 -7.05
N ALA A 139 -9.49 -11.12 -6.44
CA ALA A 139 -8.17 -11.59 -6.83
C ALA A 139 -8.14 -12.23 -8.21
N ALA A 140 -9.15 -13.01 -8.58
CA ALA A 140 -9.26 -13.55 -9.94
C ALA A 140 -9.36 -12.43 -10.99
N VAL A 141 -10.28 -11.46 -10.78
CA VAL A 141 -10.44 -10.32 -11.69
C VAL A 141 -9.16 -9.47 -11.78
N THR A 142 -8.54 -9.17 -10.64
CA THR A 142 -7.30 -8.39 -10.61
C THR A 142 -6.15 -9.13 -11.28
N THR A 143 -6.11 -10.47 -11.18
CA THR A 143 -5.10 -11.29 -11.85
C THR A 143 -5.24 -11.19 -13.36
N VAL A 144 -6.45 -11.19 -13.90
CA VAL A 144 -6.67 -11.00 -15.35
C VAL A 144 -6.11 -9.64 -15.80
N LEU A 145 -6.41 -8.57 -15.06
CA LEU A 145 -5.91 -7.22 -15.38
C LEU A 145 -4.38 -7.13 -15.31
N ILE A 146 -3.78 -7.67 -14.26
CA ILE A 146 -2.32 -7.65 -14.09
C ILE A 146 -1.66 -8.52 -15.17
N THR A 147 -2.18 -9.71 -15.42
CA THR A 147 -1.64 -10.62 -16.45
C THR A 147 -1.73 -9.98 -17.83
N GLY A 148 -2.85 -9.33 -18.17
CA GLY A 148 -2.98 -8.55 -19.41
C GLY A 148 -1.97 -7.41 -19.49
N GLY A 149 -1.74 -6.69 -18.39
CA GLY A 149 -0.70 -5.66 -18.30
C GLY A 149 0.72 -6.21 -18.52
N VAL A 150 1.03 -7.37 -17.94
CA VAL A 150 2.35 -8.02 -18.11
C VAL A 150 2.50 -8.59 -19.52
N MET A 151 1.43 -9.09 -20.14
CA MET A 151 1.42 -9.54 -21.54
C MET A 151 1.79 -8.39 -22.49
N LEU A 152 1.21 -7.21 -22.29
CA LEU A 152 1.56 -6.02 -23.09
C LEU A 152 3.00 -5.54 -22.82
N ALA A 153 3.54 -5.87 -21.66
CA ALA A 153 4.84 -5.41 -21.20
C ALA A 153 6.00 -6.36 -21.48
N SER A 154 5.72 -7.62 -21.79
CA SER A 154 6.74 -8.65 -21.84
C SER A 154 6.53 -9.59 -23.02
N THR A 155 7.63 -10.00 -23.63
CA THR A 155 7.62 -10.95 -24.74
C THR A 155 7.69 -12.41 -24.29
N PHE A 156 8.04 -12.67 -23.02
CA PHE A 156 8.24 -14.02 -22.49
C PHE A 156 6.94 -14.69 -21.99
N LEU A 157 5.89 -13.90 -21.69
CA LEU A 157 4.57 -14.41 -21.30
C LEU A 157 3.62 -14.47 -22.50
N THR A 158 3.81 -15.47 -23.36
CA THR A 158 2.95 -15.73 -24.52
C THR A 158 2.34 -17.13 -24.45
N GLY A 159 1.21 -17.32 -25.13
CA GLY A 159 0.55 -18.62 -25.25
C GLY A 159 0.31 -19.32 -23.91
N ILE A 160 0.87 -20.51 -23.76
CA ILE A 160 0.70 -21.37 -22.57
C ILE A 160 1.37 -20.78 -21.31
N ASN A 161 2.45 -20.02 -21.46
CA ASN A 161 3.14 -19.36 -20.35
C ASN A 161 2.25 -18.30 -19.69
N LEU A 162 1.44 -17.59 -20.49
CA LEU A 162 0.49 -16.62 -19.98
C LEU A 162 -0.59 -17.30 -19.12
N ALA A 163 -1.11 -18.44 -19.58
CA ALA A 163 -2.10 -19.22 -18.85
C ALA A 163 -1.52 -19.75 -17.53
N LEU A 164 -0.31 -20.33 -17.56
CA LEU A 164 0.40 -20.77 -16.35
C LEU A 164 0.58 -19.60 -15.37
N PHE A 165 1.07 -18.45 -15.84
CA PHE A 165 1.28 -17.27 -15.01
C PHE A 165 -0.01 -16.81 -14.32
N ALA A 166 -1.13 -16.75 -15.05
CA ALA A 166 -2.43 -16.39 -14.50
C ALA A 166 -2.88 -17.40 -13.42
N MET A 167 -2.80 -18.70 -13.72
CA MET A 167 -3.20 -19.76 -12.78
C MET A 167 -2.38 -19.74 -11.50
N LEU A 168 -1.05 -19.60 -11.61
CA LEU A 168 -0.16 -19.50 -10.44
C LEU A 168 -0.44 -18.26 -9.61
N THR A 169 -0.74 -17.13 -10.26
CA THR A 169 -1.07 -15.90 -9.56
C THR A 169 -2.40 -16.02 -8.81
N ILE A 170 -3.41 -16.68 -9.40
CA ILE A 170 -4.70 -16.97 -8.73
C ILE A 170 -4.45 -17.88 -7.52
N VAL A 171 -3.86 -19.06 -7.73
CA VAL A 171 -3.63 -20.05 -6.65
C VAL A 171 -2.77 -19.47 -5.53
N GLY A 172 -1.67 -18.79 -5.87
CA GLY A 172 -0.80 -18.16 -4.88
C GLY A 172 -1.49 -17.04 -4.12
N SER A 173 -2.30 -16.21 -4.79
CA SER A 173 -3.04 -15.14 -4.10
C SER A 173 -4.13 -15.67 -3.17
N TRP A 174 -4.85 -16.72 -3.56
CA TRP A 174 -5.84 -17.38 -2.70
C TRP A 174 -5.19 -18.03 -1.48
N ALA A 175 -4.05 -18.71 -1.65
CA ALA A 175 -3.30 -19.27 -0.54
C ALA A 175 -2.87 -18.18 0.46
N LEU A 176 -2.36 -17.04 -0.02
CA LEU A 176 -1.95 -15.91 0.81
C LEU A 176 -3.13 -15.25 1.52
N LEU A 177 -4.24 -15.00 0.82
CA LEU A 177 -5.45 -14.39 1.39
C LEU A 177 -6.05 -15.30 2.46
N SER A 178 -6.18 -16.59 2.18
CA SER A 178 -6.71 -17.59 3.12
C SER A 178 -5.85 -17.65 4.38
N THR A 179 -4.53 -17.80 4.22
CA THR A 179 -3.58 -17.83 5.33
C THR A 179 -3.65 -16.55 6.17
N GLY A 180 -3.72 -15.40 5.49
CA GLY A 180 -3.89 -14.10 6.14
C GLY A 180 -5.12 -14.04 7.03
N LYS A 181 -6.25 -14.53 6.52
CA LYS A 181 -7.54 -14.49 7.21
C LYS A 181 -7.63 -15.45 8.39
N PHE A 182 -7.03 -16.64 8.29
CA PHE A 182 -6.96 -17.58 9.41
C PHE A 182 -6.03 -17.10 10.53
N LEU A 183 -4.94 -16.39 10.17
CA LEU A 183 -4.00 -15.84 11.15
C LEU A 183 -4.47 -14.51 11.77
N GLU A 184 -5.54 -13.90 11.25
CA GLU A 184 -6.08 -12.64 11.75
C GLU A 184 -6.69 -12.80 13.16
N GLY A 185 -6.46 -11.81 14.03
CA GLY A 185 -7.01 -11.76 15.39
C GLY A 185 -6.35 -12.69 16.41
N GLY A 186 -5.52 -13.67 15.97
CA GLY A 186 -4.84 -14.59 16.87
C GLY A 186 -3.51 -14.07 17.41
N ASP A 187 -3.21 -14.41 18.67
CA ASP A 187 -1.95 -14.11 19.36
C ASP A 187 -0.82 -15.08 18.94
N HIS A 188 -0.71 -15.32 17.64
CA HIS A 188 0.29 -16.22 17.12
C HIS A 188 1.64 -15.51 17.06
N GLY A 189 2.66 -16.15 17.63
CA GLY A 189 4.05 -15.73 17.52
C GLY A 189 4.49 -15.59 16.06
N TRP A 190 5.50 -14.77 15.83
CA TRP A 190 5.99 -14.49 14.48
C TRP A 190 6.52 -15.74 13.75
N GLY A 191 7.15 -16.67 14.49
CA GLY A 191 7.60 -17.96 13.96
C GLY A 191 6.46 -18.83 13.44
N HIS A 192 5.36 -18.94 14.19
CA HIS A 192 4.17 -19.70 13.76
C HIS A 192 3.59 -19.15 12.45
N LYS A 193 3.43 -17.83 12.34
CA LYS A 193 2.92 -17.19 11.11
C LYS A 193 3.81 -17.48 9.90
N ARG A 194 5.13 -17.50 10.09
CA ARG A 194 6.10 -17.84 9.04
C ARG A 194 6.04 -19.31 8.66
N LEU A 195 5.88 -20.20 9.63
CA LEU A 195 5.75 -21.64 9.37
C LEU A 195 4.48 -21.94 8.56
N VAL A 196 3.34 -21.37 8.94
CA VAL A 196 2.09 -21.55 8.18
C VAL A 196 2.22 -21.00 6.76
N LEU A 197 2.84 -19.84 6.59
CA LEU A 197 3.13 -19.29 5.26
C LEU A 197 4.11 -20.17 4.46
N LEU A 198 5.14 -20.72 5.10
CA LEU A 198 6.07 -21.65 4.47
C LEU A 198 5.34 -22.88 3.93
N VAL A 199 4.49 -23.50 4.75
CA VAL A 199 3.67 -24.66 4.34
C VAL A 199 2.74 -24.27 3.18
N GLY A 200 2.05 -23.13 3.28
CA GLY A 200 1.22 -22.62 2.19
C GLY A 200 2.02 -22.38 0.89
N GLY A 201 3.23 -21.85 0.99
CA GLY A 201 4.12 -21.65 -0.15
C GLY A 201 4.60 -22.97 -0.76
N VAL A 202 4.93 -23.98 0.05
CA VAL A 202 5.28 -25.32 -0.45
C VAL A 202 4.11 -25.95 -1.21
N LEU A 203 2.88 -25.82 -0.71
CA LEU A 203 1.68 -26.31 -1.41
C LEU A 203 1.45 -25.58 -2.75
N VAL A 204 1.67 -24.26 -2.79
CA VAL A 204 1.64 -23.50 -4.05
C VAL A 204 2.74 -23.96 -5.00
N GLY A 205 3.95 -24.25 -4.50
CA GLY A 205 5.04 -24.81 -5.29
C GLY A 205 4.73 -26.18 -5.88
N LEU A 206 4.10 -27.06 -5.11
CA LEU A 206 3.62 -28.37 -5.60
C LEU A 206 2.58 -28.19 -6.72
N ALA A 207 1.60 -27.31 -6.51
CA ALA A 207 0.61 -26.99 -7.54
C ALA A 207 1.28 -26.40 -8.79
N ALA A 208 2.31 -25.57 -8.60
CA ALA A 208 3.03 -24.96 -9.72
C ALA A 208 3.81 -25.96 -10.55
N TRP A 209 4.50 -26.88 -9.90
CA TRP A 209 5.16 -27.99 -10.56
C TRP A 209 4.15 -28.85 -11.31
N PHE A 210 3.04 -29.23 -10.67
CA PHE A 210 1.97 -30.02 -11.29
C PHE A 210 1.41 -29.34 -12.55
N MET A 211 1.10 -28.04 -12.47
CA MET A 211 0.61 -27.27 -13.62
C MET A 211 1.65 -27.21 -14.75
N THR A 212 2.92 -26.95 -14.42
CA THR A 212 4.00 -26.86 -15.41
C THR A 212 4.15 -28.19 -16.15
N THR A 213 4.15 -29.32 -15.43
CA THR A 213 4.27 -30.66 -16.03
C THR A 213 3.08 -30.99 -16.91
N ASN A 214 1.84 -30.70 -16.49
CA ASN A 214 0.64 -31.01 -17.28
C ASN A 214 0.44 -30.08 -18.48
N LEU A 215 0.97 -28.85 -18.43
CA LEU A 215 0.92 -27.90 -19.53
C LEU A 215 2.13 -27.98 -20.46
N PHE A 216 3.07 -28.90 -20.18
CA PHE A 216 4.33 -29.07 -20.92
C PHE A 216 5.11 -27.76 -21.10
N VAL A 217 5.08 -26.91 -20.07
CA VAL A 217 5.77 -25.61 -20.09
C VAL A 217 7.25 -25.82 -19.88
N THR A 218 8.06 -25.33 -20.82
CA THR A 218 9.51 -25.28 -20.70
C THR A 218 9.97 -23.88 -20.39
N PHE A 219 10.89 -23.76 -19.44
CA PHE A 219 11.51 -22.48 -19.10
C PHE A 219 12.78 -22.31 -19.93
N GLU A 220 12.88 -21.16 -20.58
CA GLU A 220 14.15 -20.67 -21.14
C GLU A 220 15.10 -20.45 -19.98
N THR A 221 16.01 -21.41 -19.80
CA THR A 221 16.99 -21.35 -18.73
C THR A 221 18.24 -20.73 -19.31
N GLU A 222 18.55 -19.49 -18.92
CA GLU A 222 19.89 -18.94 -19.14
C GLU A 222 20.91 -19.97 -18.62
N ALA A 223 22.04 -20.13 -19.30
CA ALA A 223 23.00 -21.21 -19.13
C ALA A 223 23.61 -21.29 -17.72
N ASN A 224 22.82 -21.64 -16.72
CA ASN A 224 23.22 -21.81 -15.35
C ASN A 224 23.70 -23.24 -15.13
N PRO A 225 24.78 -23.42 -14.36
CA PRO A 225 25.24 -24.74 -13.95
C PRO A 225 24.15 -25.43 -13.12
N GLN A 226 24.18 -26.77 -13.08
CA GLN A 226 23.22 -27.55 -12.30
C GLN A 226 23.24 -27.11 -10.83
N HIS A 227 22.11 -26.59 -10.35
CA HIS A 227 21.96 -26.15 -8.98
C HIS A 227 21.50 -27.31 -8.09
N HIS A 228 22.21 -27.51 -6.98
CA HIS A 228 21.88 -28.52 -5.97
C HIS A 228 21.99 -27.93 -4.56
N VAL A 229 21.19 -28.44 -3.65
CA VAL A 229 21.27 -28.14 -2.22
C VAL A 229 21.48 -29.45 -1.49
N GLY A 230 22.71 -29.67 -1.01
CA GLY A 230 23.12 -30.98 -0.51
C GLY A 230 22.99 -32.04 -1.60
N SER A 231 22.24 -33.11 -1.33
CA SER A 231 21.95 -34.19 -2.28
C SER A 231 20.73 -33.95 -3.16
N VAL A 232 20.03 -32.82 -3.01
CA VAL A 232 18.78 -32.53 -3.72
C VAL A 232 19.06 -31.70 -4.96
N PHE A 233 18.74 -32.24 -6.13
CA PHE A 233 18.83 -31.53 -7.41
C PHE A 233 17.65 -30.57 -7.59
N LEU A 234 17.95 -29.29 -7.84
CA LEU A 234 16.95 -28.25 -8.08
C LEU A 234 16.64 -28.08 -9.58
N THR A 235 17.55 -28.52 -10.43
CA THR A 235 17.37 -28.55 -11.88
C THR A 235 17.60 -29.96 -12.39
N ASP A 236 16.75 -30.42 -13.31
CA ASP A 236 16.92 -31.71 -13.95
C ASP A 236 18.00 -31.69 -15.07
N ALA A 237 18.17 -32.82 -15.77
CA ALA A 237 19.13 -32.94 -16.87
C ALA A 237 18.81 -32.00 -18.05
N ALA A 238 17.53 -31.65 -18.24
CA ALA A 238 17.07 -30.68 -19.23
C ALA A 238 17.12 -29.23 -18.72
N ARG A 239 17.73 -29.01 -17.55
CA ARG A 239 17.84 -27.73 -16.84
C ARG A 239 16.48 -27.14 -16.43
N GLN A 240 15.44 -27.94 -16.36
CA GLN A 240 14.12 -27.51 -15.91
C GLN A 240 14.02 -27.54 -14.38
N PRO A 241 13.27 -26.61 -13.76
CA PRO A 241 13.08 -26.60 -12.31
C PRO A 241 12.37 -27.87 -11.82
N THR A 242 12.98 -28.57 -10.86
CA THR A 242 12.37 -29.77 -10.25
C THR A 242 11.27 -29.39 -9.27
N LEU A 243 10.47 -30.37 -8.82
CA LEU A 243 9.49 -30.18 -7.74
C LEU A 243 10.10 -29.51 -6.51
N ALA A 244 11.31 -29.94 -6.11
CA ALA A 244 12.03 -29.37 -4.98
C ALA A 244 12.34 -27.87 -5.19
N CYS A 245 12.73 -27.48 -6.41
CA CYS A 245 12.97 -26.08 -6.76
C CYS A 245 11.71 -25.23 -6.63
N PHE A 246 10.58 -25.69 -7.17
CA PHE A 246 9.29 -25.00 -7.01
C PHE A 246 8.87 -24.88 -5.53
N ALA A 247 8.96 -25.98 -4.77
CA ALA A 247 8.61 -26.01 -3.35
C ALA A 247 9.48 -25.05 -2.52
N LEU A 248 10.80 -25.04 -2.75
CA LEU A 248 11.74 -24.15 -2.06
C LEU A 248 11.56 -22.69 -2.49
N PHE A 249 11.30 -22.43 -3.77
CA PHE A 249 11.08 -21.08 -4.27
C PHE A 249 9.83 -20.46 -3.63
N PHE A 250 8.67 -21.10 -3.76
CA PHE A 250 7.42 -20.56 -3.22
C PHE A 250 7.37 -20.62 -1.69
N GLY A 251 7.84 -21.72 -1.08
CA GLY A 251 7.97 -21.85 0.37
C GLY A 251 8.85 -20.75 0.97
N GLY A 252 10.03 -20.53 0.39
CA GLY A 252 10.94 -19.47 0.80
C GLY A 252 10.35 -18.07 0.57
N LEU A 253 9.75 -17.81 -0.60
CA LEU A 253 9.09 -16.54 -0.90
C LEU A 253 7.97 -16.22 0.12
N PHE A 254 7.18 -17.22 0.50
CA PHE A 254 6.11 -17.07 1.49
C PHE A 254 6.65 -16.94 2.92
N ALA A 255 7.73 -17.62 3.28
CA ALA A 255 8.32 -17.57 4.61
C ALA A 255 9.13 -16.29 4.87
N LEU A 256 9.95 -15.87 3.91
CA LEU A 256 10.90 -14.75 4.04
C LEU A 256 10.17 -13.42 4.11
N ARG A 257 9.13 -13.25 3.28
CA ARG A 257 8.36 -12.01 3.24
C ARG A 257 7.24 -12.04 4.28
N ARG A 258 7.11 -10.94 5.06
CA ARG A 258 5.99 -10.73 5.99
C ARG A 258 4.65 -10.48 5.26
N TRP A 259 4.08 -11.51 4.63
CA TRP A 259 2.85 -11.43 3.82
C TRP A 259 1.63 -11.01 4.61
N THR A 260 1.61 -11.29 5.91
CA THR A 260 0.56 -10.84 6.84
C THR A 260 0.29 -9.34 6.75
N TRP A 261 1.28 -8.53 6.37
CA TRP A 261 1.11 -7.08 6.20
C TRP A 261 0.43 -6.66 4.89
N HIS A 262 0.39 -7.54 3.88
CA HIS A 262 -0.30 -7.27 2.61
C HIS A 262 -1.80 -7.59 2.73
N VAL A 263 -2.11 -8.63 3.48
CA VAL A 263 -3.47 -9.17 3.67
C VAL A 263 -4.24 -8.52 4.81
N ASP A 264 -3.58 -7.82 5.74
CA ASP A 264 -4.26 -7.21 6.89
C ASP A 264 -5.19 -6.07 6.47
N ALA A 265 -6.42 -6.09 6.98
CA ALA A 265 -7.41 -5.04 6.74
C ALA A 265 -7.01 -3.67 7.32
N PHE A 266 -6.19 -3.63 8.38
CA PHE A 266 -5.73 -2.40 9.04
C PHE A 266 -4.43 -1.82 8.48
N ARG A 267 -4.06 -2.20 7.25
CA ARG A 267 -2.99 -1.51 6.51
C ARG A 267 -3.31 -0.02 6.28
N ASP A 268 -2.34 0.87 6.48
CA ASP A 268 -2.54 2.33 6.29
C ASP A 268 -2.95 2.77 4.88
N ARG A 269 -2.61 1.97 3.86
CA ARG A 269 -2.91 2.26 2.44
C ARG A 269 -3.31 0.97 1.77
N ARG A 270 -4.29 1.05 0.85
CA ARG A 270 -4.76 -0.09 0.05
C ARG A 270 -3.65 -0.70 -0.81
N PHE A 271 -2.79 0.12 -1.39
CA PHE A 271 -1.67 -0.31 -2.21
C PHE A 271 -0.37 0.43 -1.83
N ARG A 272 0.74 -0.30 -1.67
CA ARG A 272 2.04 0.23 -1.25
C ARG A 272 3.14 -0.20 -2.22
N LEU A 273 3.49 0.65 -3.19
CA LEU A 273 4.52 0.30 -4.18
C LEU A 273 5.87 -0.16 -3.54
N ARG A 274 6.28 0.47 -2.44
CA ARG A 274 7.50 0.05 -1.69
C ARG A 274 7.44 -1.41 -1.23
N THR A 275 6.27 -1.93 -0.88
CA THR A 275 6.14 -3.33 -0.48
C THR A 275 6.27 -4.28 -1.66
N VAL A 276 5.72 -3.88 -2.82
CA VAL A 276 5.88 -4.64 -4.08
C VAL A 276 7.35 -4.72 -4.44
N LEU A 277 8.04 -3.58 -4.51
CA LEU A 277 9.48 -3.51 -4.81
C LEU A 277 10.32 -4.35 -3.86
N LEU A 278 10.03 -4.33 -2.56
CA LEU A 278 10.73 -5.16 -1.58
C LEU A 278 10.48 -6.66 -1.82
N THR A 279 9.23 -7.06 -2.09
CA THR A 279 8.88 -8.45 -2.39
C THR A 279 9.57 -8.93 -3.67
N THR A 280 9.62 -8.09 -4.70
CA THR A 280 10.34 -8.34 -5.96
C THR A 280 11.84 -8.46 -5.73
N GLY A 281 12.44 -7.60 -4.91
CA GLY A 281 13.87 -7.68 -4.56
C GLY A 281 14.22 -8.95 -3.78
N ILE A 282 13.36 -9.36 -2.84
CA ILE A 282 13.52 -10.64 -2.12
C ILE A 282 13.41 -11.81 -3.10
N ALA A 283 12.43 -11.80 -3.99
CA ALA A 283 12.25 -12.85 -4.99
C ALA A 283 13.44 -12.93 -5.96
N TRP A 284 14.03 -11.79 -6.34
CA TRP A 284 15.24 -11.75 -7.15
C TRP A 284 16.41 -12.44 -6.45
N VAL A 285 16.73 -12.04 -5.22
CA VAL A 285 17.81 -12.68 -4.43
C VAL A 285 17.52 -14.17 -4.23
N TRP A 286 16.27 -14.51 -3.90
CA TRP A 286 15.90 -15.90 -3.64
C TRP A 286 15.97 -16.77 -4.90
N ALA A 287 15.55 -16.25 -6.05
CA ALA A 287 15.67 -16.93 -7.33
C ALA A 287 17.14 -17.21 -7.67
N LEU A 288 18.05 -16.25 -7.40
CA LEU A 288 19.49 -16.45 -7.59
C LEU A 288 20.06 -17.55 -6.69
N VAL A 289 19.64 -17.60 -5.42
CA VAL A 289 20.12 -18.62 -4.46
C VAL A 289 19.65 -20.02 -4.85
N ILE A 290 18.41 -20.15 -5.32
CA ILE A 290 17.78 -21.45 -5.65
C ILE A 290 18.04 -21.88 -7.10
N GLY A 291 18.46 -20.96 -7.97
CA GLY A 291 18.55 -21.21 -9.41
C GLY A 291 17.19 -21.25 -10.11
N PHE A 292 16.17 -20.57 -9.57
CA PHE A 292 14.84 -20.48 -10.19
C PHE A 292 14.84 -19.48 -11.36
N PRO A 293 14.07 -19.68 -12.45
CA PRO A 293 14.02 -18.77 -13.58
C PRO A 293 13.71 -17.32 -13.14
N MET A 294 14.71 -16.45 -13.25
CA MET A 294 14.73 -15.14 -12.58
C MET A 294 13.55 -14.26 -13.00
N MET A 295 13.30 -14.15 -14.31
CA MET A 295 12.21 -13.33 -14.85
C MET A 295 10.85 -13.79 -14.34
N TRP A 296 10.62 -15.10 -14.25
CA TRP A 296 9.40 -15.69 -13.69
C TRP A 296 9.25 -15.43 -12.20
N GLY A 297 10.29 -15.70 -11.41
CA GLY A 297 10.24 -15.52 -9.96
C GLY A 297 9.95 -14.07 -9.56
N VAL A 298 10.61 -13.12 -10.22
CA VAL A 298 10.48 -11.68 -9.99
C VAL A 298 9.09 -11.17 -10.39
N THR A 299 8.60 -11.55 -11.57
CA THR A 299 7.29 -11.10 -12.07
C THR A 299 6.12 -11.73 -11.31
N LEU A 300 6.19 -13.01 -10.96
CA LEU A 300 5.19 -13.67 -10.11
C LEU A 300 5.15 -13.02 -8.72
N ALA A 301 6.29 -12.73 -8.11
CA ALA A 301 6.33 -12.06 -6.81
C ALA A 301 5.71 -10.64 -6.85
N ALA A 302 5.97 -9.89 -7.93
CA ALA A 302 5.34 -8.58 -8.15
C ALA A 302 3.82 -8.69 -8.35
N ALA A 303 3.37 -9.65 -9.16
CA ALA A 303 1.96 -9.91 -9.43
C ALA A 303 1.22 -10.37 -8.17
N LEU A 304 1.73 -11.37 -7.45
CA LEU A 304 1.17 -11.83 -6.18
C LEU A 304 1.06 -10.71 -5.15
N SER A 305 2.14 -9.92 -4.97
CA SER A 305 2.12 -8.77 -4.07
C SER A 305 1.05 -7.74 -4.47
N SER A 306 0.86 -7.52 -5.77
CA SER A 306 -0.10 -6.55 -6.28
C SER A 306 -1.55 -7.04 -6.17
N VAL A 307 -1.83 -8.26 -6.62
CA VAL A 307 -3.16 -8.90 -6.52
C VAL A 307 -3.59 -8.97 -5.07
N VAL A 308 -2.76 -9.54 -4.18
CA VAL A 308 -3.11 -9.68 -2.76
C VAL A 308 -3.39 -8.33 -2.11
N GLN A 309 -2.62 -7.28 -2.44
CA GLN A 309 -2.91 -5.95 -1.93
C GLN A 309 -4.23 -5.38 -2.45
N LEU A 310 -4.50 -5.50 -3.74
CA LEU A 310 -5.72 -4.90 -4.30
C LEU A 310 -6.99 -5.63 -3.84
N SER A 311 -6.89 -6.95 -3.60
CA SER A 311 -8.00 -7.83 -3.27
C SER A 311 -8.30 -8.01 -1.79
N ALA A 312 -7.30 -7.91 -0.92
CA ALA A 312 -7.57 -8.04 0.50
C ALA A 312 -8.49 -6.91 0.99
N ALA A 313 -9.40 -7.25 1.91
CA ALA A 313 -10.24 -6.27 2.59
C ALA A 313 -9.40 -5.10 3.12
N TRP A 314 -9.95 -3.89 3.08
CA TRP A 314 -9.26 -2.70 3.57
C TRP A 314 -10.23 -1.82 4.32
N ILE A 315 -9.90 -1.54 5.58
CA ILE A 315 -10.69 -0.67 6.45
C ILE A 315 -9.94 0.66 6.54
N PRO A 316 -10.54 1.75 6.03
CA PRO A 316 -9.96 3.08 6.14
C PRO A 316 -9.60 3.40 7.60
N PRO A 317 -8.46 4.08 7.87
CA PRO A 317 -8.05 4.40 9.24
C PRO A 317 -9.12 5.10 10.08
N GLN A 318 -9.97 5.89 9.43
CA GLN A 318 -11.07 6.61 10.07
C GLN A 318 -12.22 5.71 10.54
N ASP A 319 -12.39 4.51 9.98
CA ASP A 319 -13.51 3.62 10.31
C ASP A 319 -13.12 2.52 11.32
N ARG A 320 -11.81 2.33 11.55
CA ARG A 320 -11.28 1.29 12.46
C ARG A 320 -11.77 1.44 13.89
N HIS A 321 -11.96 2.67 14.35
CA HIS A 321 -12.43 2.94 15.72
C HIS A 321 -13.87 2.44 15.92
N ARG A 322 -14.76 2.70 14.95
CA ARG A 322 -16.17 2.28 15.00
C ARG A 322 -16.26 0.76 15.10
N MET A 323 -15.49 0.07 14.27
CA MET A 323 -15.44 -1.40 14.28
C MET A 323 -14.88 -1.97 15.59
N MET A 324 -13.92 -1.29 16.23
CA MET A 324 -13.41 -1.72 17.53
C MET A 324 -14.42 -1.51 18.66
N THR A 325 -15.12 -0.37 18.67
CA THR A 325 -16.15 -0.09 19.68
C THR A 325 -17.37 -0.99 19.51
N GLU A 326 -17.76 -1.27 18.27
CA GLU A 326 -18.86 -2.21 17.97
C GLU A 326 -18.50 -3.63 18.38
N ALA A 327 -17.25 -4.07 18.15
CA ALA A 327 -16.78 -5.37 18.60
C ALA A 327 -16.77 -5.48 20.14
N GLN A 328 -16.37 -4.42 20.85
CA GLN A 328 -16.36 -4.39 22.32
C GLN A 328 -17.76 -4.42 22.95
N ASN A 329 -18.76 -3.83 22.28
CA ASN A 329 -20.14 -3.80 22.79
C ASN A 329 -20.90 -5.12 22.56
N ASN A 330 -20.39 -5.99 21.69
CA ASN A 330 -21.01 -7.27 21.34
C ASN A 330 -20.42 -8.47 22.11
N GLU A 331 -19.40 -8.25 22.95
CA GLU A 331 -18.81 -9.24 23.87
C GLU A 331 -19.50 -9.22 25.23
#